data_AF-A0A9D5U6S7-F1
#
_entry.id   AF-A0A9D5U6S7-F1
#
_cell.length_a   1.000
_cell.length_b   1.000
_cell.length_c   1.000
_cell.angle_alpha   90.00
_cell.angle_beta   90.00
_cell.angle_gamma   90.00
#
_symmetry.space_group_name_H-M   'P 1'
#
loop_
_entity.id
_entity.type
_entity.pdbx_description
1 polymer ?
#
loop_
_entity_poly.entity_id
_entity_poly.type
_entity_poly.pdbx_seq_one_letter_code
_entity_poly.pdbx_strand_id
1 'polypeptide(L)'
;MRSWAKTTVWGLALVLALSLVLPASAQPTLADQTARVQQALSGLQEFLAKYRDAITSSDNDKAKELFAKAEEEAAAAEAALGEGKLEEAMRHIARARLLAENALRELRGVTGGGNLHMMRERLMRQIVQLREQEERCSQLLSGLDCPGGQQQFEQGKEAADKARQLFAEQQYAAAEQQMRRAMQFFTQCLREILLCSNNVEERINQQIAAVEELIAEVEALLAENPNPEAENVLAAAKDALAKAKELMEAEEPDLRAVLAQVARARELAMHAKRLVSGAPTPGDRIKEYCEQQLQRLTRLLATAHGVVDDSTSEEAKAKLAQADALAAEAQTAFEAGEYRKCLAKVNEAMRLANQAIFLARQNGGLVPPPVRDYLRDSAEKALAAWEDVAARVAPVVAASTNEHDCSRCGPMRRRWRTKRRPPSWQGKYLETEQKISAAIQLATRAAMLATQPGPPRPPMEGNR
;
A
#
# COMPACT_ATOMS: atom_id res chain seq x y z
N MET A 1 -38.75 -17.55 -17.76
CA MET A 1 -37.92 -18.70 -18.23
C MET A 1 -37.77 -18.82 -19.76
N ARG A 2 -38.53 -18.10 -20.62
CA ARG A 2 -38.38 -18.18 -22.10
C ARG A 2 -37.40 -17.16 -22.74
N SER A 3 -36.75 -16.25 -21.98
CA SER A 3 -35.79 -15.28 -22.54
C SER A 3 -34.31 -15.71 -22.45
N TRP A 4 -33.96 -16.67 -21.59
CA TRP A 4 -32.58 -17.14 -21.39
C TRP A 4 -32.05 -18.00 -22.55
N ALA A 5 -32.94 -18.62 -23.32
CA ALA A 5 -32.54 -19.47 -24.46
C ALA A 5 -32.23 -18.69 -25.74
N LYS A 6 -32.60 -17.40 -25.82
CA LYS A 6 -32.37 -16.59 -27.04
C LYS A 6 -31.05 -15.83 -27.01
N THR A 7 -30.58 -15.37 -25.85
CA THR A 7 -29.30 -14.63 -25.75
C THR A 7 -28.08 -15.54 -25.84
N THR A 8 -28.15 -16.78 -25.32
CA THR A 8 -27.05 -17.75 -25.42
C THR A 8 -26.80 -18.25 -26.84
N VAL A 9 -27.86 -18.44 -27.64
CA VAL A 9 -27.75 -18.93 -29.03
C VAL A 9 -27.11 -17.89 -29.96
N TRP A 10 -27.40 -16.59 -29.76
CA TRP A 10 -26.83 -15.54 -30.59
C TRP A 10 -25.37 -15.20 -30.23
N GLY A 11 -24.99 -15.29 -28.95
CA GLY A 11 -23.59 -15.15 -28.54
C GLY A 11 -22.69 -16.28 -29.09
N LEU A 12 -23.19 -17.52 -29.10
CA LEU A 12 -22.46 -18.67 -29.64
C LEU A 12 -22.32 -18.60 -31.17
N ALA A 13 -23.36 -18.15 -31.87
CA ALA A 13 -23.33 -17.93 -33.31
C ALA A 13 -22.37 -16.81 -33.71
N LEU A 14 -22.26 -15.74 -32.92
CA LEU A 14 -21.33 -14.63 -33.19
C LEU A 14 -19.87 -15.03 -32.95
N VAL A 15 -19.58 -15.82 -31.90
CA VAL A 15 -18.23 -16.35 -31.63
C VAL A 15 -17.82 -17.36 -32.71
N LEU A 16 -18.74 -18.20 -33.19
CA LEU A 16 -18.52 -19.10 -34.33
C LEU A 16 -18.33 -18.34 -35.65
N ALA A 17 -19.08 -17.26 -35.88
CA ALA A 17 -18.94 -16.44 -37.08
C ALA A 17 -17.63 -15.62 -37.09
N LEU A 18 -17.19 -15.09 -35.93
CA LEU A 18 -15.91 -14.37 -35.81
C LEU A 18 -14.70 -15.29 -35.88
N SER A 19 -14.80 -16.54 -35.43
CA SER A 19 -13.75 -17.55 -35.60
C SER A 19 -13.65 -18.09 -37.04
N LEU A 20 -14.69 -17.93 -37.87
CA LEU A 20 -14.68 -18.29 -39.29
C LEU A 20 -14.18 -17.18 -40.23
N VAL A 21 -14.03 -15.93 -39.76
CA VAL A 21 -13.63 -14.77 -40.57
C VAL A 21 -12.18 -14.32 -40.31
N LEU A 22 -11.53 -14.83 -39.26
CA LEU A 22 -10.07 -14.74 -39.15
C LEU A 22 -9.46 -15.71 -40.18
N PRO A 23 -8.56 -15.24 -41.06
CA PRO A 23 -7.97 -16.12 -42.07
C PRO A 23 -7.27 -17.29 -41.37
N ALA A 24 -7.69 -18.52 -41.69
CA ALA A 24 -7.12 -19.77 -41.18
C ALA A 24 -5.59 -19.90 -41.42
N SER A 25 -4.98 -18.95 -42.15
CA SER A 25 -3.56 -18.86 -42.46
C SER A 25 -2.69 -18.17 -41.39
N ALA A 26 -3.21 -17.86 -40.20
CA ALA A 26 -2.44 -17.19 -39.14
C ALA A 26 -2.34 -18.00 -37.84
N GLN A 27 -2.54 -19.32 -37.87
CA GLN A 27 -2.13 -20.16 -36.75
C GLN A 27 -0.60 -20.26 -36.76
N PRO A 28 0.08 -19.88 -35.67
CA PRO A 28 1.53 -19.99 -35.60
C PRO A 28 1.91 -21.45 -35.81
N THR A 29 2.85 -21.69 -36.71
CA THR A 29 3.33 -23.06 -36.98
C THR A 29 3.98 -23.62 -35.72
N LEU A 30 4.06 -24.95 -35.60
CA LEU A 30 4.79 -25.59 -34.50
C LEU A 30 6.22 -25.03 -34.37
N ALA A 31 6.87 -24.75 -35.51
CA ALA A 31 8.19 -24.12 -35.56
C ALA A 31 8.20 -22.71 -34.94
N ASP A 32 7.19 -21.89 -35.24
CA ASP A 32 7.05 -20.55 -34.65
C ASP A 32 6.81 -20.62 -33.14
N GLN A 33 6.03 -21.61 -32.69
CA GLN A 33 5.77 -21.82 -31.27
C GLN A 33 7.05 -22.26 -30.55
N THR A 34 7.79 -23.24 -31.09
CA THR A 34 9.07 -23.69 -30.54
C THR A 34 10.08 -22.55 -30.46
N ALA A 35 10.20 -21.72 -31.52
CA ALA A 35 11.10 -20.57 -31.52
C ALA A 35 10.76 -19.54 -30.42
N ARG A 36 9.46 -19.31 -30.16
CA ARG A 36 9.02 -18.41 -29.07
C ARG A 36 9.38 -18.96 -27.69
N VAL A 37 9.16 -20.27 -27.45
CA VAL A 37 9.53 -20.90 -26.17
C VAL A 37 11.04 -20.84 -25.97
N GLN A 38 11.82 -21.11 -27.01
CA GLN A 38 13.28 -21.07 -26.97
C GLN A 38 13.80 -19.66 -26.69
N GLN A 39 13.21 -18.62 -27.30
CA GLN A 39 13.54 -17.22 -27.00
C GLN A 39 13.17 -16.82 -25.57
N ALA A 40 12.05 -17.33 -25.04
CA ALA A 40 11.65 -17.08 -23.65
C ALA A 40 12.60 -17.75 -22.66
N LEU A 41 13.05 -18.98 -22.95
CA LEU A 41 14.01 -19.72 -22.15
C LEU A 41 15.39 -19.03 -22.15
N SER A 42 15.88 -18.57 -23.29
CA SER A 42 17.15 -17.85 -23.37
C SER A 42 17.12 -16.53 -22.58
N GLY A 43 16.00 -15.80 -22.65
CA GLY A 43 15.82 -14.57 -21.86
C GLY A 43 15.76 -14.83 -20.35
N LEU A 44 15.19 -15.96 -19.92
CA LEU A 44 15.20 -16.39 -18.53
C LEU A 44 16.62 -16.78 -18.07
N GLN A 45 17.37 -17.54 -18.88
CA GLN A 45 18.75 -17.93 -18.55
C GLN A 45 19.67 -16.73 -18.42
N GLU A 46 19.56 -15.74 -19.32
CA GLU A 46 20.31 -14.48 -19.22
C GLU A 46 19.94 -13.70 -17.95
N PHE A 47 18.65 -13.68 -17.58
CA PHE A 47 18.18 -13.06 -16.34
C PHE A 47 18.76 -13.75 -15.10
N LEU A 48 18.76 -15.08 -15.05
CA LEU A 48 19.34 -15.84 -13.93
C LEU A 48 20.85 -15.61 -13.85
N ALA A 49 21.57 -15.73 -14.96
CA ALA A 49 23.01 -15.50 -15.00
C ALA A 49 23.39 -14.10 -14.48
N LYS A 50 22.63 -13.07 -14.83
CA LYS A 50 22.86 -11.68 -14.40
C LYS A 50 22.79 -11.50 -12.87
N TYR A 51 21.96 -12.27 -12.17
CA TYR A 51 21.71 -12.07 -10.73
C TYR A 51 22.29 -13.15 -9.82
N ARG A 52 22.90 -14.19 -10.39
CA ARG A 52 23.46 -15.32 -9.66
C ARG A 52 24.45 -14.85 -8.58
N ASP A 53 25.47 -14.08 -8.95
CA ASP A 53 26.52 -13.65 -8.02
C ASP A 53 25.97 -12.78 -6.88
N ALA A 54 25.01 -11.91 -7.18
CA ALA A 54 24.40 -11.03 -6.18
C ALA A 54 23.55 -11.80 -5.15
N ILE A 55 22.93 -12.91 -5.56
CA ILE A 55 22.11 -13.73 -4.66
C ILE A 55 22.96 -14.74 -3.90
N THR A 56 23.92 -15.39 -4.55
CA THR A 56 24.80 -16.38 -3.89
C THR A 56 25.72 -15.76 -2.85
N SER A 57 26.17 -14.52 -3.07
CA SER A 57 26.99 -13.75 -2.10
C SER A 57 26.19 -13.05 -1.00
N SER A 58 24.85 -13.08 -1.06
CA SER A 58 23.98 -12.48 -0.03
C SER A 58 23.98 -13.30 1.27
N ASP A 59 23.68 -12.67 2.40
CA ASP A 59 23.42 -13.37 3.67
C ASP A 59 21.94 -13.81 3.81
N ASN A 60 21.09 -13.55 2.81
CA ASN A 60 19.67 -13.88 2.85
C ASN A 60 19.40 -15.31 2.33
N ASP A 61 19.29 -16.27 3.25
CA ASP A 61 19.04 -17.69 2.95
C ASP A 61 17.76 -17.93 2.14
N LYS A 62 16.70 -17.14 2.40
CA LYS A 62 15.44 -17.27 1.68
C LYS A 62 15.57 -16.82 0.22
N ALA A 63 16.35 -15.77 -0.05
CA ALA A 63 16.65 -15.35 -1.41
C ALA A 63 17.43 -16.44 -2.17
N LYS A 64 18.42 -17.08 -1.51
CA LYS A 64 19.18 -18.20 -2.08
C LYS A 64 18.28 -19.40 -2.41
N GLU A 65 17.41 -19.79 -1.48
CA GLU A 65 16.50 -20.92 -1.67
C GLU A 65 15.54 -20.69 -2.85
N LEU A 66 14.92 -19.51 -2.92
CA LEU A 66 14.02 -19.16 -4.03
C LEU A 66 14.74 -19.13 -5.38
N PHE A 67 15.99 -18.67 -5.40
CA PHE A 67 16.78 -18.62 -6.62
C PHE A 67 17.23 -20.00 -7.08
N ALA A 68 17.63 -20.89 -6.17
CA ALA A 68 17.93 -22.29 -6.49
C ALA A 68 16.71 -23.00 -7.12
N LYS A 69 15.51 -22.81 -6.55
CA LYS A 69 14.25 -23.34 -7.14
C LYS A 69 13.96 -22.75 -8.52
N ALA A 70 14.33 -21.49 -8.76
CA ALA A 70 14.19 -20.88 -10.09
C ALA A 70 15.11 -21.54 -11.12
N GLU A 71 16.33 -21.91 -10.74
CA GLU A 71 17.27 -22.64 -11.60
C GLU A 71 16.78 -24.07 -11.88
N GLU A 72 16.20 -24.76 -10.89
CA GLU A 72 15.57 -26.08 -11.06
C GLU A 72 14.40 -26.03 -12.08
N GLU A 73 13.52 -25.03 -11.96
CA GLU A 73 12.41 -24.83 -12.89
C GLU A 73 12.90 -24.45 -14.30
N ALA A 74 14.02 -23.72 -14.43
CA ALA A 74 14.62 -23.42 -15.72
C ALA A 74 15.20 -24.69 -16.39
N ALA A 75 15.84 -25.58 -15.63
CA ALA A 75 16.29 -26.89 -16.13
C ALA A 75 15.10 -27.78 -16.55
N ALA A 76 14.00 -27.79 -15.78
CA ALA A 76 12.80 -28.52 -16.16
C ALA A 76 12.14 -27.97 -17.45
N ALA A 77 12.18 -26.65 -17.65
CA ALA A 77 11.72 -26.02 -18.89
C ALA A 77 12.53 -26.47 -20.11
N GLU A 78 13.85 -26.57 -19.97
CA GLU A 78 14.75 -27.02 -21.03
C GLU A 78 14.51 -28.50 -21.39
N ALA A 79 14.34 -29.36 -20.39
CA ALA A 79 13.98 -30.77 -20.61
C ALA A 79 12.64 -30.92 -21.33
N ALA A 80 11.60 -30.20 -20.88
CA ALA A 80 10.27 -30.23 -21.51
C ALA A 80 10.30 -29.71 -22.97
N LEU A 81 11.13 -28.71 -23.27
CA LEU A 81 11.34 -28.21 -24.62
C LEU A 81 12.02 -29.28 -25.51
N GLY A 82 13.01 -30.00 -24.98
CA GLY A 82 13.68 -31.11 -25.68
C GLY A 82 12.75 -32.27 -26.01
N GLU A 83 11.72 -32.50 -25.19
CA GLU A 83 10.66 -33.49 -25.43
C GLU A 83 9.53 -32.99 -26.35
N GLY A 84 9.59 -31.74 -26.82
CA GLY A 84 8.55 -31.12 -27.65
C GLY A 84 7.28 -30.72 -26.88
N LYS A 85 7.31 -30.72 -25.54
CA LYS A 85 6.17 -30.35 -24.67
C LYS A 85 6.12 -28.84 -24.45
N LEU A 86 5.79 -28.09 -25.50
CA LEU A 86 5.88 -26.62 -25.52
C LEU A 86 5.08 -25.91 -24.41
N GLU A 87 3.87 -26.37 -24.10
CA GLU A 87 3.05 -25.78 -23.03
C GLU A 87 3.65 -26.00 -21.63
N GLU A 88 4.23 -27.17 -21.41
CA GLU A 88 4.85 -27.53 -20.13
C GLU A 88 6.12 -26.71 -19.93
N ALA A 89 6.95 -26.58 -20.98
CA ALA A 89 8.12 -25.71 -20.99
C ALA A 89 7.74 -24.25 -20.65
N MET A 90 6.68 -23.70 -21.24
CA MET A 90 6.20 -22.34 -20.94
C MET A 90 5.74 -22.18 -19.48
N ARG A 91 5.09 -23.20 -18.89
CA ARG A 91 4.70 -23.17 -17.47
C ARG A 91 5.93 -23.13 -16.56
N HIS A 92 6.94 -23.95 -16.84
CA HIS A 92 8.20 -23.96 -16.11
C HIS A 92 8.94 -22.61 -16.23
N ILE A 93 9.00 -22.01 -17.43
CA ILE A 93 9.59 -20.68 -17.65
C ILE A 93 8.88 -19.61 -16.79
N ALA A 94 7.55 -19.63 -16.74
CA ALA A 94 6.77 -18.67 -15.94
C ALA A 94 7.02 -18.84 -14.43
N ARG A 95 7.09 -20.09 -13.94
CA ARG A 95 7.41 -20.39 -12.54
C ARG A 95 8.82 -19.95 -12.16
N ALA A 96 9.82 -20.32 -12.97
CA ALA A 96 11.20 -19.92 -12.77
C ALA A 96 11.34 -18.39 -12.69
N ARG A 97 10.69 -17.66 -13.59
CA ARG A 97 10.72 -16.19 -13.57
C ARG A 97 10.10 -15.59 -12.31
N LEU A 98 8.95 -16.10 -11.88
CA LEU A 98 8.29 -15.65 -10.65
C LEU A 98 9.18 -15.90 -9.41
N LEU A 99 9.79 -17.08 -9.33
CA LEU A 99 10.70 -17.45 -8.25
C LEU A 99 11.94 -16.54 -8.22
N ALA A 100 12.55 -16.29 -9.38
CA ALA A 100 13.71 -15.40 -9.50
C ALA A 100 13.37 -13.94 -9.14
N GLU A 101 12.20 -13.44 -9.56
CA GLU A 101 11.72 -12.11 -9.17
C GLU A 101 11.43 -12.02 -7.66
N ASN A 102 10.90 -13.07 -7.05
CA ASN A 102 10.68 -13.13 -5.60
C ASN A 102 12.01 -13.21 -4.85
N ALA A 103 12.99 -13.98 -5.33
CA ALA A 103 14.34 -14.02 -4.79
C ALA A 103 14.98 -12.62 -4.80
N LEU A 104 14.82 -11.87 -5.90
CA LEU A 104 15.27 -10.48 -5.98
C LEU A 104 14.52 -9.53 -5.04
N ARG A 105 13.22 -9.74 -4.80
CA ARG A 105 12.47 -8.96 -3.81
C ARG A 105 12.96 -9.23 -2.40
N GLU A 106 13.17 -10.50 -2.04
CA GLU A 106 13.72 -10.90 -0.75
C GLU A 106 15.15 -10.37 -0.57
N LEU A 107 16.00 -10.49 -1.60
CA LEU A 107 17.36 -9.92 -1.61
C LEU A 107 17.35 -8.41 -1.35
N ARG A 108 16.39 -7.68 -1.90
CA ARG A 108 16.22 -6.24 -1.70
C ARG A 108 15.46 -5.88 -0.40
N GLY A 109 15.00 -6.86 0.37
CA GLY A 109 14.15 -6.64 1.55
C GLY A 109 12.77 -6.06 1.24
N VAL A 110 12.29 -6.19 -0.01
CA VAL A 110 11.03 -5.60 -0.50
C VAL A 110 9.92 -6.64 -0.47
N THR A 111 9.48 -7.03 0.72
CA THR A 111 8.28 -7.88 0.88
C THR A 111 6.95 -7.10 0.75
N GLY A 112 6.99 -5.82 0.33
CA GLY A 112 5.79 -5.06 0.00
C GLY A 112 6.11 -3.80 -0.81
N GLY A 113 5.90 -3.85 -2.13
CA GLY A 113 6.20 -2.74 -3.05
C GLY A 113 5.47 -1.42 -2.76
N GLY A 114 4.40 -1.43 -1.97
CA GLY A 114 3.73 -0.21 -1.47
C GLY A 114 4.44 0.45 -0.29
N ASN A 115 5.24 -0.30 0.48
CA ASN A 115 5.81 0.20 1.74
C ASN A 115 7.09 1.00 1.53
N LEU A 116 7.86 0.70 0.49
CA LEU A 116 9.17 1.33 0.27
C LEU A 116 9.04 2.76 -0.30
N HIS A 117 8.07 2.99 -1.18
CA HIS A 117 7.73 4.34 -1.63
C HIS A 117 7.21 5.21 -0.48
N MET A 118 6.27 4.68 0.33
CA MET A 118 5.77 5.37 1.52
C MET A 118 6.86 5.62 2.57
N MET A 119 7.77 4.65 2.78
CA MET A 119 8.90 4.79 3.69
C MET A 119 9.87 5.86 3.18
N ARG A 120 10.19 5.87 1.88
CA ARG A 120 11.03 6.90 1.27
C ARG A 120 10.40 8.29 1.38
N GLU A 121 9.11 8.44 1.09
CA GLU A 121 8.39 9.71 1.25
C GLU A 121 8.32 10.17 2.71
N ARG A 122 8.11 9.26 3.64
CA ARG A 122 8.14 9.55 5.08
C ARG A 122 9.53 10.02 5.52
N LEU A 123 10.58 9.33 5.09
CA LEU A 123 11.96 9.69 5.41
C LEU A 123 12.37 11.01 4.78
N MET A 124 11.94 11.31 3.55
CA MET A 124 12.15 12.63 2.94
C MET A 124 11.55 13.76 3.78
N ARG A 125 10.31 13.58 4.27
CA ARG A 125 9.70 14.55 5.19
C ARG A 125 10.48 14.69 6.49
N GLN A 126 10.98 13.59 7.05
CA GLN A 126 11.80 13.61 8.27
C GLN A 126 13.16 14.29 8.05
N ILE A 127 13.78 14.17 6.87
CA ILE A 127 15.02 14.89 6.53
C ILE A 127 14.78 16.40 6.52
N VAL A 128 13.66 16.86 5.96
CA VAL A 128 13.29 18.28 5.98
C VAL A 128 13.11 18.76 7.42
N GLN A 129 12.34 18.04 8.24
CA GLN A 129 12.17 18.37 9.66
C GLN A 129 13.49 18.38 10.43
N LEU A 130 14.41 17.45 10.14
CA LEU A 130 15.73 17.41 10.75
C LEU A 130 16.56 18.65 10.41
N ARG A 131 16.52 19.11 9.15
CA ARG A 131 17.20 20.34 8.74
C ARG A 131 16.64 21.57 9.46
N GLU A 132 15.32 21.67 9.58
CA GLU A 132 14.68 22.75 10.32
C GLU A 132 15.12 22.77 11.80
N GLN A 133 15.24 21.59 12.43
CA GLN A 133 15.71 21.49 13.82
C GLN A 133 17.20 21.78 13.96
N GLU A 134 18.02 21.31 13.02
CA GLU A 134 19.45 21.61 12.93
C GLU A 134 19.66 23.12 12.81
N GLU A 135 18.97 23.78 11.88
CA GLU A 135 19.04 25.23 11.67
C GLU A 135 18.58 25.99 12.92
N ARG A 136 17.47 25.57 13.54
CA ARG A 136 16.97 26.18 14.77
C ARG A 136 17.97 26.09 15.92
N CYS A 137 18.59 24.92 16.12
CA CYS A 137 19.62 24.76 17.16
C CYS A 137 20.84 25.64 16.86
N SER A 138 21.28 25.68 15.60
CA SER A 138 22.43 26.49 15.18
C SER A 138 22.19 27.98 15.39
N GLN A 139 21.03 28.50 14.98
CA GLN A 139 20.64 29.90 15.18
C GLN A 139 20.60 30.27 16.66
N LEU A 140 20.04 29.39 17.50
CA LEU A 140 19.95 29.64 18.94
C LEU A 140 21.31 29.53 19.63
N LEU A 141 22.22 28.66 19.18
CA LEU A 141 23.58 28.60 19.70
C LEU A 141 24.44 29.78 19.24
N SER A 142 24.09 30.42 18.11
CA SER A 142 24.82 31.58 17.62
C SER A 142 24.65 32.77 18.59
N GLY A 143 25.65 32.97 19.45
CA GLY A 143 25.65 34.01 20.48
C GLY A 143 25.36 33.53 21.90
N LEU A 144 25.24 32.22 22.14
CA LEU A 144 25.05 31.63 23.47
C LEU A 144 26.23 30.73 23.84
N ASP A 145 26.90 31.03 24.96
CA ASP A 145 27.95 30.16 25.52
C ASP A 145 27.30 29.02 26.31
N CYS A 146 26.99 27.93 25.60
CA CYS A 146 26.34 26.76 26.16
C CYS A 146 27.08 25.48 25.77
N PRO A 147 28.14 25.09 26.50
CA PRO A 147 28.97 23.93 26.14
C PRO A 147 28.16 22.63 26.00
N GLY A 148 27.19 22.42 26.90
CA GLY A 148 26.27 21.28 26.81
C GLY A 148 25.42 21.29 25.54
N GLY A 149 24.86 22.45 25.18
CA GLY A 149 24.10 22.63 23.94
C GLY A 149 24.95 22.40 22.69
N GLN A 150 26.18 22.94 22.66
CA GLN A 150 27.13 22.75 21.56
C GLN A 150 27.49 21.27 21.38
N GLN A 151 27.77 20.54 22.47
CA GLN A 151 28.05 19.11 22.41
C GLN A 151 26.89 18.32 21.80
N GLN A 152 25.65 18.58 22.26
CA GLN A 152 24.45 17.91 21.74
C GLN A 152 24.19 18.27 20.28
N PHE A 153 24.45 19.52 19.88
CA PHE A 153 24.31 19.96 18.50
C PHE A 153 25.25 19.21 17.56
N GLU A 154 26.54 19.10 17.89
CA GLU A 154 27.51 18.39 17.05
C GLU A 154 27.19 16.90 16.92
N GLN A 155 26.79 16.24 18.01
CA GLN A 155 26.33 14.84 17.96
C GLN A 155 25.07 14.67 17.10
N GLY A 156 24.13 15.62 17.20
CA GLY A 156 22.93 15.64 16.36
C GLY A 156 23.26 15.82 14.88
N LYS A 157 24.21 16.69 14.57
CA LYS A 157 24.68 16.97 13.21
C LYS A 157 25.39 15.75 12.60
N GLU A 158 26.28 15.10 13.33
CA GLU A 158 26.95 13.87 12.88
C GLU A 158 25.93 12.76 12.58
N ALA A 159 24.95 12.55 13.47
CA ALA A 159 23.87 11.58 13.25
C ALA A 159 22.99 11.95 12.05
N ALA A 160 22.69 13.25 11.85
CA ALA A 160 21.92 13.73 10.71
C ALA A 160 22.67 13.54 9.38
N ASP A 161 23.96 13.83 9.33
CA ASP A 161 24.81 13.59 8.15
C ASP A 161 24.89 12.11 7.80
N LYS A 162 25.09 11.25 8.80
CA LYS A 162 25.05 9.80 8.61
C LYS A 162 23.69 9.32 8.12
N ALA A 163 22.59 9.87 8.64
CA ALA A 163 21.25 9.56 8.15
C ALA A 163 21.05 9.96 6.68
N ARG A 164 21.54 11.14 6.28
CA ARG A 164 21.51 11.64 4.89
C ARG A 164 22.32 10.73 3.96
N GLN A 165 23.50 10.29 4.39
CA GLN A 165 24.34 9.34 3.66
C GLN A 165 23.63 7.99 3.47
N LEU A 166 23.16 7.37 4.55
CA LEU A 166 22.45 6.08 4.49
C LEU A 166 21.19 6.14 3.63
N PHE A 167 20.49 7.28 3.64
CA PHE A 167 19.34 7.50 2.78
C PHE A 167 19.74 7.54 1.29
N ALA A 168 20.85 8.21 0.94
CA ALA A 168 21.37 8.22 -0.42
C ALA A 168 21.81 6.82 -0.92
N GLU A 169 22.34 6.01 0.00
CA GLU A 169 22.70 4.60 -0.22
C GLU A 169 21.48 3.65 -0.23
N GLN A 170 20.26 4.17 -0.11
CA GLN A 170 18.99 3.41 -0.06
C GLN A 170 18.86 2.45 1.13
N GLN A 171 19.65 2.65 2.20
CA GLN A 171 19.59 1.90 3.45
C GLN A 171 18.53 2.51 4.40
N TYR A 172 17.27 2.51 3.98
CA TYR A 172 16.20 3.28 4.62
C TYR A 172 15.97 2.97 6.11
N ALA A 173 16.09 1.71 6.54
CA ALA A 173 15.91 1.34 7.95
C ALA A 173 17.03 1.90 8.85
N ALA A 174 18.28 1.81 8.39
CA ALA A 174 19.42 2.37 9.09
C ALA A 174 19.36 3.91 9.10
N ALA A 175 18.93 4.52 7.98
CA ALA A 175 18.68 5.96 7.90
C ALA A 175 17.63 6.40 8.92
N GLU A 176 16.49 5.70 9.03
CA GLU A 176 15.44 6.01 10.02
C GLU A 176 15.98 5.99 11.45
N GLN A 177 16.81 4.99 11.79
CA GLN A 177 17.41 4.88 13.11
C GLN A 177 18.31 6.08 13.43
N GLN A 178 19.15 6.50 12.48
CA GLN A 178 20.01 7.68 12.65
C GLN A 178 19.20 8.98 12.72
N MET A 179 18.11 9.10 11.95
CA MET A 179 17.20 10.25 12.03
C MET A 179 16.58 10.40 13.43
N ARG A 180 16.15 9.28 14.04
CA ARG A 180 15.61 9.29 15.41
C ARG A 180 16.66 9.74 16.43
N ARG A 181 17.90 9.25 16.31
CA ARG A 181 19.02 9.67 17.17
C ARG A 181 19.34 11.16 17.01
N ALA A 182 19.45 11.65 15.78
CA ALA A 182 19.67 13.06 15.50
C ALA A 182 18.58 13.95 16.12
N MET A 183 17.30 13.56 16.00
CA MET A 183 16.19 14.30 16.58
C MET A 183 16.24 14.32 18.13
N GLN A 184 16.67 13.22 18.76
CA GLN A 184 16.88 13.18 20.21
C GLN A 184 17.97 14.17 20.63
N PHE A 185 19.09 14.20 19.94
CA PHE A 185 20.18 15.14 20.21
C PHE A 185 19.79 16.59 19.97
N PHE A 186 19.09 16.92 18.88
CA PHE A 186 18.57 18.28 18.68
C PHE A 186 17.55 18.68 19.75
N THR A 187 16.70 17.76 20.20
CA THR A 187 15.79 18.03 21.33
C THR A 187 16.56 18.30 22.63
N GLN A 188 17.63 17.55 22.89
CA GLN A 188 18.49 17.77 24.06
C GLN A 188 19.27 19.10 23.94
N CYS A 189 19.78 19.42 22.74
CA CYS A 189 20.42 20.69 22.45
C CYS A 189 19.49 21.86 22.77
N LEU A 190 18.25 21.84 22.26
CA LEU A 190 17.25 22.85 22.60
C LEU A 190 17.01 22.94 24.11
N ARG A 191 17.01 21.83 24.86
CA ARG A 191 16.88 21.84 26.32
C ARG A 191 18.08 22.49 27.01
N GLU A 192 19.30 22.20 26.59
CA GLU A 192 20.50 22.80 27.18
C GLU A 192 20.57 24.31 26.86
N ILE A 193 20.25 24.71 25.63
CA ILE A 193 20.12 26.12 25.24
C ILE A 193 19.13 26.84 26.15
N LEU A 194 18.00 26.20 26.48
CA LEU A 194 17.02 26.76 27.39
C LEU A 194 17.61 27.03 28.77
N LEU A 195 18.46 26.15 29.28
CA LEU A 195 19.13 26.27 30.58
C LEU A 195 20.28 27.29 30.58
N CYS A 196 20.89 27.54 29.43
CA CYS A 196 22.00 28.50 29.28
C CYS A 196 21.54 29.93 28.95
N SER A 197 20.25 30.15 28.65
CA SER A 197 19.76 31.48 28.27
C SER A 197 19.64 32.42 29.47
N ASN A 198 20.04 33.68 29.35
CA ASN A 198 19.97 34.66 30.46
C ASN A 198 18.54 34.94 30.98
N ASN A 199 17.50 34.36 30.36
CA ASN A 199 16.10 34.51 30.72
C ASN A 199 15.48 33.18 31.19
N VAL A 200 16.25 32.19 31.66
CA VAL A 200 15.67 30.90 32.13
C VAL A 200 14.63 31.14 33.21
N GLU A 201 14.96 31.99 34.19
CA GLU A 201 14.06 32.30 35.30
C GLU A 201 12.78 32.98 34.82
N GLU A 202 12.89 33.98 33.94
CA GLU A 202 11.73 34.65 33.35
C GLU A 202 10.83 33.66 32.61
N ARG A 203 11.42 32.71 31.87
CA ARG A 203 10.67 31.70 31.12
C ARG A 203 10.03 30.64 32.02
N ILE A 204 10.71 30.23 33.08
CA ILE A 204 10.13 29.35 34.10
C ILE A 204 8.96 30.07 34.76
N ASN A 205 9.11 31.34 35.11
CA ASN A 205 8.03 32.17 35.66
C ASN A 205 6.85 32.30 34.69
N GLN A 206 7.09 32.48 33.38
CA GLN A 206 6.03 32.44 32.35
C GLN A 206 5.33 31.07 32.29
N GLN A 207 6.06 29.96 32.43
CA GLN A 207 5.44 28.64 32.47
C GLN A 207 4.64 28.39 33.76
N ILE A 208 5.14 28.86 34.90
CA ILE A 208 4.40 28.83 36.17
C ILE A 208 3.08 29.59 36.00
N ALA A 209 3.12 30.83 35.49
CA ALA A 209 1.93 31.64 35.23
C ALA A 209 0.94 30.95 34.28
N ALA A 210 1.42 30.31 33.22
CA ALA A 210 0.56 29.57 32.29
C ALA A 210 -0.09 28.33 32.94
N VAL A 211 0.58 27.69 33.90
CA VAL A 211 0.00 26.57 34.67
C VAL A 211 -1.00 27.09 35.71
N GLU A 212 -0.76 28.25 36.32
CA GLU A 212 -1.73 28.91 37.21
C GLU A 212 -3.02 29.26 36.49
N GLU A 213 -2.91 29.86 35.29
CA GLU A 213 -4.06 30.17 34.45
C GLU A 213 -4.83 28.89 34.10
N LEU A 214 -4.14 27.81 33.72
CA LEU A 214 -4.76 26.52 33.46
C LEU A 214 -5.44 25.94 34.71
N ILE A 215 -4.85 26.06 35.90
CA ILE A 215 -5.47 25.62 37.16
C ILE A 215 -6.75 26.41 37.42
N ALA A 216 -6.70 27.74 37.28
CA ALA A 216 -7.87 28.62 37.46
C ALA A 216 -8.99 28.30 36.46
N GLU A 217 -8.66 28.01 35.20
CA GLU A 217 -9.63 27.53 34.21
C GLU A 217 -10.31 26.23 34.67
N VAL A 218 -9.54 25.27 35.22
CA VAL A 218 -10.10 24.01 35.71
C VAL A 218 -10.97 24.20 36.95
N GLU A 219 -10.59 25.11 37.85
CA GLU A 219 -11.42 25.49 39.00
C GLU A 219 -12.76 26.09 38.57
N ALA A 220 -12.75 26.97 37.58
CA ALA A 220 -13.98 27.55 37.03
C ALA A 220 -14.88 26.46 36.43
N LEU A 221 -14.30 25.52 35.66
CA LEU A 221 -15.03 24.39 35.11
C LEU A 221 -15.59 23.46 36.19
N LEU A 222 -14.85 23.23 37.29
CA LEU A 222 -15.29 22.42 38.43
C LEU A 222 -16.43 23.08 39.20
N ALA A 223 -16.43 24.40 39.31
CA ALA A 223 -17.54 25.14 39.92
C ALA A 223 -18.84 24.97 39.14
N GLU A 224 -18.76 24.86 37.80
CA GLU A 224 -19.90 24.57 36.94
C GLU A 224 -20.29 23.08 36.94
N ASN A 225 -19.29 22.20 36.94
CA ASN A 225 -19.46 20.75 36.83
C ASN A 225 -18.61 20.01 37.89
N PRO A 226 -19.14 19.83 39.11
CA PRO A 226 -18.41 19.20 40.19
C PRO A 226 -18.01 17.77 39.84
N ASN A 227 -16.71 17.47 39.92
CA ASN A 227 -16.17 16.13 39.70
C ASN A 227 -15.09 15.83 40.77
N PRO A 228 -15.37 14.93 41.74
CA PRO A 228 -14.47 14.69 42.87
C PRO A 228 -13.13 14.07 42.44
N GLU A 229 -13.08 13.32 41.33
CA GLU A 229 -11.82 12.80 40.80
C GLU A 229 -10.96 13.92 40.23
N ALA A 230 -11.57 14.82 39.46
CA ALA A 230 -10.87 15.98 38.92
C ALA A 230 -10.40 16.94 40.01
N GLU A 231 -11.16 17.11 41.09
CA GLU A 231 -10.74 17.88 42.28
C GLU A 231 -9.47 17.30 42.90
N ASN A 232 -9.40 15.98 43.09
CA ASN A 232 -8.20 15.31 43.64
C ASN A 232 -6.98 15.48 42.72
N VAL A 233 -7.16 15.33 41.40
CA VAL A 233 -6.07 15.51 40.43
C VAL A 233 -5.62 16.97 40.39
N LEU A 234 -6.54 17.92 40.48
CA LEU A 234 -6.24 19.36 40.53
C LEU A 234 -5.49 19.73 41.82
N ALA A 235 -5.85 19.15 42.97
CA ALA A 235 -5.12 19.32 44.22
C ALA A 235 -3.65 18.87 44.06
N ALA A 236 -3.42 17.69 43.47
CA ALA A 236 -2.06 17.22 43.19
C ALA A 236 -1.30 18.11 42.18
N ALA A 237 -2.01 18.74 41.23
CA ALA A 237 -1.41 19.71 40.32
C ALA A 237 -0.94 20.98 41.05
N LYS A 238 -1.76 21.49 41.98
CA LYS A 238 -1.44 22.63 42.85
C LYS A 238 -0.25 22.33 43.75
N ASP A 239 -0.20 21.14 44.36
CA ASP A 239 0.92 20.72 45.20
C ASP A 239 2.23 20.67 44.42
N ALA A 240 2.19 20.12 43.19
CA ALA A 240 3.36 20.09 42.31
C ALA A 240 3.81 21.52 41.92
N LEU A 241 2.87 22.42 41.64
CA LEU A 241 3.18 23.82 41.31
C LEU A 241 3.73 24.58 42.53
N ALA A 242 3.17 24.38 43.71
CA ALA A 242 3.67 24.96 44.96
C ALA A 242 5.12 24.52 45.22
N LYS A 243 5.41 23.23 45.06
CA LYS A 243 6.77 22.70 45.16
C LYS A 243 7.71 23.29 44.09
N ALA A 244 7.21 23.56 42.89
CA ALA A 244 8.00 24.22 41.85
C ALA A 244 8.40 25.65 42.26
N LYS A 245 7.49 26.41 42.87
CA LYS A 245 7.75 27.75 43.40
C LYS A 245 8.72 27.73 44.58
N GLU A 246 8.55 26.81 45.53
CA GLU A 246 9.48 26.63 46.65
C GLU A 246 10.91 26.36 46.16
N LEU A 247 11.06 25.50 45.15
CA LEU A 247 12.37 25.21 44.53
C LEU A 247 12.95 26.43 43.79
N MET A 248 12.09 27.33 43.29
CA MET A 248 12.48 28.56 42.60
C MET A 248 12.94 29.66 43.58
N GLU A 249 12.40 29.67 44.80
CA GLU A 249 12.73 30.63 45.86
C GLU A 249 13.96 30.24 46.70
N ALA A 250 14.54 29.05 46.46
CA ALA A 250 15.75 28.60 47.13
C ALA A 250 16.96 29.50 46.79
N GLU A 251 17.93 29.62 47.71
CA GLU A 251 19.15 30.42 47.51
C GLU A 251 19.93 30.01 46.25
N GLU A 252 19.93 28.72 45.93
CA GLU A 252 20.48 28.15 44.70
C GLU A 252 19.40 27.27 44.02
N PRO A 253 18.58 27.83 43.11
CA PRO A 253 17.46 27.10 42.53
C PRO A 253 17.95 26.04 41.54
N ASP A 254 17.57 24.77 41.77
CA ASP A 254 17.74 23.70 40.79
C ASP A 254 16.67 23.84 39.69
N LEU A 255 16.99 24.63 38.66
CA LEU A 255 16.08 24.93 37.56
C LEU A 255 15.57 23.67 36.83
N ARG A 256 16.33 22.56 36.84
CA ARG A 256 15.89 21.29 36.25
C ARG A 256 14.79 20.66 37.10
N ALA A 257 14.96 20.66 38.42
CA ALA A 257 13.93 20.19 39.34
C ALA A 257 12.67 21.06 39.27
N VAL A 258 12.82 22.40 39.17
CA VAL A 258 11.70 23.32 38.98
C VAL A 258 10.92 22.99 37.70
N LEU A 259 11.58 22.89 36.55
CA LEU A 259 10.93 22.56 35.27
C LEU A 259 10.23 21.20 35.31
N ALA A 260 10.81 20.21 35.98
CA ALA A 260 10.16 18.90 36.14
C ALA A 260 8.86 18.99 36.94
N GLN A 261 8.81 19.79 38.00
CA GLN A 261 7.59 20.01 38.77
C GLN A 261 6.55 20.82 37.99
N VAL A 262 6.96 21.87 37.26
CA VAL A 262 6.06 22.65 36.39
C VAL A 262 5.43 21.76 35.31
N ALA A 263 6.23 20.91 34.66
CA ALA A 263 5.73 19.97 33.66
C ALA A 263 4.71 18.98 34.27
N ARG A 264 5.01 18.43 35.45
CA ARG A 264 4.10 17.54 36.18
C ARG A 264 2.80 18.25 36.56
N ALA A 265 2.87 19.46 37.11
CA ALA A 265 1.71 20.27 37.45
C ALA A 265 0.82 20.52 36.22
N ARG A 266 1.42 20.87 35.08
CA ARG A 266 0.71 21.06 33.82
C ARG A 266 0.01 19.79 33.33
N GLU A 267 0.67 18.64 33.38
CA GLU A 267 0.09 17.35 32.98
C GLU A 267 -1.13 16.99 33.83
N LEU A 268 -1.02 17.18 35.15
CA LEU A 268 -2.11 16.94 36.10
C LEU A 268 -3.26 17.93 35.88
N ALA A 269 -2.99 19.22 35.71
CA ALA A 269 -4.02 20.22 35.44
C ALA A 269 -4.75 19.94 34.11
N MET A 270 -4.03 19.57 33.04
CA MET A 270 -4.65 19.13 31.78
C MET A 270 -5.48 17.85 31.94
N HIS A 271 -5.07 16.93 32.82
CA HIS A 271 -5.83 15.73 33.11
C HIS A 271 -7.13 16.06 33.85
N ALA A 272 -7.07 16.89 34.89
CA ALA A 272 -8.25 17.39 35.58
C ALA A 272 -9.19 18.12 34.61
N LYS A 273 -8.67 18.99 33.73
CA LYS A 273 -9.46 19.65 32.68
C LYS A 273 -10.25 18.67 31.80
N ARG A 274 -9.63 17.55 31.42
CA ARG A 274 -10.29 16.52 30.59
C ARG A 274 -11.42 15.83 31.35
N LEU A 275 -11.19 15.48 32.62
CA LEU A 275 -12.20 14.84 33.47
C LEU A 275 -13.45 15.73 33.65
N VAL A 276 -13.26 17.04 33.74
CA VAL A 276 -14.38 18.00 33.92
C VAL A 276 -15.09 18.32 32.61
N SER A 277 -14.33 18.47 31.51
CA SER A 277 -14.90 18.80 30.19
C SER A 277 -15.56 17.60 29.49
N GLY A 278 -15.43 16.38 30.04
CA GLY A 278 -15.84 15.15 29.36
C GLY A 278 -15.07 14.90 28.06
N ALA A 279 -13.95 15.60 27.83
CA ALA A 279 -13.13 15.41 26.66
C ALA A 279 -12.49 14.00 26.72
N PRO A 280 -12.50 13.26 25.60
CA PRO A 280 -12.02 11.88 25.59
C PRO A 280 -10.57 11.83 26.06
N THR A 281 -10.35 11.06 27.12
CA THR A 281 -9.02 10.79 27.64
C THR A 281 -8.19 10.06 26.58
N PRO A 282 -6.85 10.05 26.70
CA PRO A 282 -6.03 9.19 25.84
C PRO A 282 -6.49 7.72 25.86
N GLY A 283 -7.02 7.25 27.00
CA GLY A 283 -7.63 5.92 27.13
C GLY A 283 -8.89 5.78 26.28
N ASP A 284 -9.79 6.77 26.32
CA ASP A 284 -11.04 6.75 25.52
C ASP A 284 -10.76 6.76 24.02
N ARG A 285 -9.75 7.51 23.58
CA ARG A 285 -9.32 7.50 22.17
C ARG A 285 -8.79 6.14 21.74
N ILE A 286 -8.04 5.46 22.62
CA ILE A 286 -7.53 4.12 22.34
C ILE A 286 -8.69 3.10 22.33
N LYS A 287 -9.67 3.25 23.23
CA LYS A 287 -10.88 2.43 23.25
C LYS A 287 -11.66 2.60 21.94
N GLU A 288 -12.01 3.83 21.57
CA GLU A 288 -12.72 4.15 20.33
C GLU A 288 -11.97 3.61 19.11
N TYR A 289 -10.64 3.78 19.09
CA TYR A 289 -9.81 3.22 18.03
C TYR A 289 -9.84 1.68 18.00
N CYS A 290 -9.77 0.98 19.15
CA CYS A 290 -9.88 -0.48 19.15
C CYS A 290 -11.27 -0.93 18.68
N GLU A 291 -12.33 -0.24 19.07
CA GLU A 291 -13.70 -0.51 18.61
C GLU A 291 -13.83 -0.36 17.09
N GLN A 292 -13.30 0.73 16.52
CA GLN A 292 -13.25 0.92 15.07
C GLN A 292 -12.46 -0.19 14.36
N GLN A 293 -11.33 -0.64 14.94
CA GLN A 293 -10.53 -1.73 14.37
C GLN A 293 -11.25 -3.09 14.47
N LEU A 294 -11.96 -3.36 15.57
CA LEU A 294 -12.79 -4.56 15.71
C LEU A 294 -13.90 -4.58 14.65
N GLN A 295 -14.63 -3.47 14.48
CA GLN A 295 -15.65 -3.36 13.42
C GLN A 295 -15.08 -3.58 12.01
N ARG A 296 -13.85 -3.14 11.78
CA ARG A 296 -13.13 -3.36 10.52
C ARG A 296 -12.76 -4.83 10.34
N LEU A 297 -12.26 -5.47 11.40
CA LEU A 297 -11.95 -6.90 11.42
C LEU A 297 -13.20 -7.75 11.17
N THR A 298 -14.33 -7.45 11.83
CA THR A 298 -15.60 -8.16 11.60
C THR A 298 -16.03 -8.12 10.14
N ARG A 299 -15.95 -6.94 9.49
CA ARG A 299 -16.26 -6.79 8.05
C ARG A 299 -15.29 -7.59 7.17
N LEU A 300 -14.00 -7.61 7.52
CA LEU A 300 -12.99 -8.39 6.79
C LEU A 300 -13.22 -9.90 6.94
N LEU A 301 -13.53 -10.38 8.15
CA LEU A 301 -13.83 -11.79 8.41
C LEU A 301 -15.10 -12.23 7.67
N ALA A 302 -16.16 -11.43 7.65
CA ALA A 302 -17.35 -11.72 6.85
C ALA A 302 -17.02 -11.86 5.35
N THR A 303 -16.12 -11.01 4.84
CA THR A 303 -15.62 -11.13 3.46
C THR A 303 -14.76 -12.38 3.27
N ALA A 304 -13.92 -12.72 4.26
CA ALA A 304 -13.06 -13.89 4.21
C ALA A 304 -13.88 -15.19 4.21
N HIS A 305 -14.87 -15.32 5.09
CA HIS A 305 -15.84 -16.44 5.11
C HIS A 305 -16.50 -16.61 3.74
N GLY A 306 -17.07 -15.54 3.17
CA GLY A 306 -17.70 -15.62 1.85
C GLY A 306 -16.77 -15.99 0.68
N VAL A 307 -15.45 -15.80 0.81
CA VAL A 307 -14.47 -16.22 -0.22
C VAL A 307 -13.92 -17.62 0.06
N VAL A 308 -13.74 -17.99 1.33
CA VAL A 308 -13.09 -19.23 1.75
C VAL A 308 -14.07 -20.40 1.78
N ASP A 309 -15.35 -20.18 2.08
CA ASP A 309 -16.39 -21.21 2.10
C ASP A 309 -16.57 -21.86 0.72
N ASP A 310 -16.45 -21.07 -0.35
CA ASP A 310 -16.50 -21.54 -1.74
C ASP A 310 -15.18 -22.18 -2.21
N SER A 311 -14.14 -22.17 -1.38
CA SER A 311 -12.81 -22.65 -1.73
C SER A 311 -12.57 -24.09 -1.26
N THR A 312 -11.89 -24.87 -2.10
CA THR A 312 -11.43 -26.23 -1.75
C THR A 312 -10.12 -26.25 -0.95
N SER A 313 -9.60 -25.07 -0.56
CA SER A 313 -8.32 -24.94 0.14
C SER A 313 -8.49 -25.14 1.65
N GLU A 314 -8.09 -26.31 2.16
CA GLU A 314 -8.09 -26.59 3.60
C GLU A 314 -7.15 -25.67 4.39
N GLU A 315 -6.04 -25.25 3.78
CA GLU A 315 -5.13 -24.28 4.40
C GLU A 315 -5.80 -22.91 4.57
N ALA A 316 -6.58 -22.46 3.58
CA ALA A 316 -7.33 -21.21 3.67
C ALA A 316 -8.37 -21.27 4.81
N LYS A 317 -9.09 -22.40 4.93
CA LYS A 317 -10.04 -22.64 6.02
C LYS A 317 -9.36 -22.64 7.39
N ALA A 318 -8.20 -23.30 7.52
CA ALA A 318 -7.44 -23.33 8.75
C ALA A 318 -6.96 -21.92 9.18
N LYS A 319 -6.49 -21.10 8.23
CA LYS A 319 -6.09 -19.72 8.50
C LYS A 319 -7.27 -18.83 8.91
N LEU A 320 -8.44 -19.04 8.30
CA LEU A 320 -9.64 -18.31 8.67
C LEU A 320 -10.10 -18.67 10.09
N ALA A 321 -10.12 -19.96 10.45
CA ALA A 321 -10.44 -20.40 11.81
C ALA A 321 -9.50 -19.80 12.87
N GLN A 322 -8.19 -19.70 12.58
CA GLN A 322 -7.24 -19.01 13.45
C GLN A 322 -7.55 -17.51 13.58
N ALA A 323 -7.95 -16.86 12.50
CA ALA A 323 -8.33 -15.45 12.52
C ALA A 323 -9.60 -15.22 13.37
N ASP A 324 -10.59 -16.11 13.29
CA ASP A 324 -11.81 -16.05 14.12
C ASP A 324 -11.49 -16.22 15.62
N ALA A 325 -10.62 -17.19 15.97
CA ALA A 325 -10.19 -17.38 17.34
C ALA A 325 -9.51 -16.13 17.91
N LEU A 326 -8.60 -15.51 17.15
CA LEU A 326 -7.95 -14.26 17.54
C LEU A 326 -8.92 -13.08 17.63
N ALA A 327 -9.97 -13.05 16.79
CA ALA A 327 -11.00 -12.03 16.87
C ALA A 327 -11.83 -12.15 18.17
N ALA A 328 -12.16 -13.38 18.58
CA ALA A 328 -12.79 -13.64 19.86
C ALA A 328 -11.89 -13.21 21.04
N GLU A 329 -10.60 -13.56 21.00
CA GLU A 329 -9.63 -13.10 22.01
C GLU A 329 -9.49 -11.58 22.05
N ALA A 330 -9.51 -10.91 20.90
CA ALA A 330 -9.47 -9.46 20.80
C ALA A 330 -10.71 -8.81 21.43
N GLN A 331 -11.89 -9.38 21.20
CA GLN A 331 -13.14 -8.94 21.79
C GLN A 331 -13.13 -9.09 23.32
N THR A 332 -12.69 -10.24 23.84
CA THR A 332 -12.52 -10.45 25.29
C THR A 332 -11.53 -9.45 25.89
N ALA A 333 -10.41 -9.18 25.22
CA ALA A 333 -9.43 -8.19 25.67
C ALA A 333 -10.00 -6.75 25.66
N PHE A 334 -10.86 -6.42 24.71
CA PHE A 334 -11.55 -5.13 24.65
C PHE A 334 -12.50 -4.96 25.85
N GLU A 335 -13.32 -5.99 26.13
CA GLU A 335 -14.26 -6.00 27.26
C GLU A 335 -13.54 -5.92 28.61
N ALA A 336 -12.35 -6.52 28.71
CA ALA A 336 -11.48 -6.40 29.89
C ALA A 336 -10.75 -5.05 30.02
N GLY A 337 -10.90 -4.13 29.07
CA GLY A 337 -10.17 -2.84 29.05
C GLY A 337 -8.69 -2.95 28.66
N GLU A 338 -8.23 -4.12 28.21
CA GLU A 338 -6.84 -4.38 27.80
C GLU A 338 -6.59 -3.91 26.35
N TYR A 339 -6.81 -2.63 26.06
CA TYR A 339 -6.90 -2.13 24.68
C TYR A 339 -5.64 -2.35 23.82
N ARG A 340 -4.44 -2.35 24.42
CA ARG A 340 -3.20 -2.65 23.68
C ARG A 340 -3.15 -4.10 23.19
N LYS A 341 -3.62 -5.03 24.02
CA LYS A 341 -3.72 -6.45 23.69
C LYS A 341 -4.81 -6.68 22.65
N CYS A 342 -5.96 -6.02 22.79
CA CYS A 342 -7.02 -5.94 21.78
C CYS A 342 -6.43 -5.57 20.40
N LEU A 343 -5.70 -4.45 20.30
CA LEU A 343 -5.11 -4.01 19.02
C LEU A 343 -4.07 -5.00 18.45
N ALA A 344 -3.24 -5.60 19.30
CA ALA A 344 -2.27 -6.60 18.85
C ALA A 344 -2.97 -7.81 18.20
N LYS A 345 -4.02 -8.33 18.87
CA LYS A 345 -4.82 -9.46 18.39
C LYS A 345 -5.61 -9.12 17.13
N VAL A 346 -6.20 -7.92 17.04
CA VAL A 346 -6.88 -7.46 15.82
C VAL A 346 -5.94 -7.45 14.62
N ASN A 347 -4.74 -6.88 14.77
CA ASN A 347 -3.78 -6.81 13.66
C ASN A 347 -3.35 -8.20 13.16
N GLU A 348 -3.14 -9.14 14.09
CA GLU A 348 -2.79 -10.52 13.75
C GLU A 348 -3.95 -11.25 13.06
N ALA A 349 -5.18 -11.10 13.56
CA ALA A 349 -6.39 -11.66 12.95
C ALA A 349 -6.60 -11.11 11.53
N MET A 350 -6.44 -9.79 11.33
CA MET A 350 -6.55 -9.17 10.00
C MET A 350 -5.49 -9.71 9.03
N ARG A 351 -4.27 -9.95 9.51
CA ARG A 351 -3.20 -10.56 8.69
C ARG A 351 -3.59 -11.97 8.25
N LEU A 352 -4.07 -12.81 9.16
CA LEU A 352 -4.49 -14.19 8.85
C LEU A 352 -5.72 -14.23 7.94
N ALA A 353 -6.71 -13.36 8.14
CA ALA A 353 -7.89 -13.27 7.28
C ALA A 353 -7.52 -12.90 5.82
N ASN A 354 -6.59 -11.96 5.63
CA ASN A 354 -6.09 -11.63 4.30
C ASN A 354 -5.30 -12.78 3.66
N GLN A 355 -4.51 -13.53 4.44
CA GLN A 355 -3.83 -14.74 3.97
C GLN A 355 -4.82 -15.82 3.54
N ALA A 356 -5.89 -16.04 4.30
CA ALA A 356 -6.95 -16.98 3.96
C ALA A 356 -7.64 -16.60 2.64
N ILE A 357 -8.02 -15.33 2.45
CA ILE A 357 -8.58 -14.81 1.19
C ILE A 357 -7.62 -15.05 0.02
N PHE A 358 -6.33 -14.78 0.22
CA PHE A 358 -5.33 -14.96 -0.82
C PHE A 358 -5.19 -16.43 -1.24
N LEU A 359 -5.07 -17.35 -0.28
CA LEU A 359 -4.96 -18.79 -0.52
C LEU A 359 -6.22 -19.36 -1.20
N ALA A 360 -7.40 -18.93 -0.76
CA ALA A 360 -8.67 -19.32 -1.39
C ALA A 360 -8.74 -18.88 -2.86
N ARG A 361 -8.27 -17.67 -3.17
CA ARG A 361 -8.22 -17.15 -4.55
C ARG A 361 -7.20 -17.86 -5.43
N GLN A 362 -6.03 -18.22 -4.89
CA GLN A 362 -5.02 -18.96 -5.65
C GLN A 362 -5.53 -20.33 -6.11
N ASN A 363 -6.31 -21.01 -5.27
CA ASN A 363 -6.84 -22.34 -5.59
C ASN A 363 -8.15 -22.32 -6.40
N GLY A 364 -8.86 -21.18 -6.44
CA GLY A 364 -10.18 -21.06 -7.07
C GLY A 364 -10.22 -20.42 -8.46
N GLY A 365 -9.20 -19.69 -8.90
CA GLY A 365 -9.22 -18.98 -10.21
C GLY A 365 -10.40 -18.02 -10.41
N LEU A 366 -11.20 -17.77 -9.36
CA LEU A 366 -12.44 -17.03 -9.43
C LEU A 366 -12.17 -15.58 -9.03
N VAL A 367 -12.31 -14.70 -10.01
CA VAL A 367 -12.47 -13.26 -9.80
C VAL A 367 -13.61 -13.08 -8.80
N PRO A 368 -13.41 -12.34 -7.68
CA PRO A 368 -14.42 -12.22 -6.62
C PRO A 368 -15.74 -11.70 -7.18
N PRO A 369 -16.91 -12.15 -6.68
CA PRO A 369 -18.23 -11.82 -7.22
C PRO A 369 -18.45 -10.33 -7.54
N PRO A 370 -18.11 -9.35 -6.66
CA PRO A 370 -18.32 -7.94 -7.00
C PRO A 370 -17.43 -7.46 -8.16
N VAL A 371 -16.23 -8.01 -8.32
CA VAL A 371 -15.34 -7.69 -9.45
C VAL A 371 -15.81 -8.42 -10.70
N ARG A 372 -16.29 -9.66 -10.57
CA ARG A 372 -16.87 -10.42 -11.69
C ARG A 372 -18.12 -9.73 -12.23
N ASP A 373 -19.01 -9.28 -11.34
CA ASP A 373 -20.25 -8.60 -11.70
C ASP A 373 -19.97 -7.21 -12.26
N TYR A 374 -18.98 -6.48 -11.71
CA TYR A 374 -18.50 -5.23 -12.29
C TYR A 374 -17.88 -5.41 -13.70
N LEU A 375 -17.04 -6.43 -13.88
CA LEU A 375 -16.44 -6.75 -15.17
C LEU A 375 -17.50 -7.20 -16.18
N ARG A 376 -18.49 -7.95 -15.74
CA ARG A 376 -19.65 -8.35 -16.55
C ARG A 376 -20.49 -7.15 -16.96
N ASP A 377 -20.87 -6.28 -16.04
CA ASP A 377 -21.63 -5.05 -16.33
C ASP A 377 -20.84 -4.11 -17.25
N SER A 378 -19.52 -4.01 -17.04
CA SER A 378 -18.62 -3.25 -17.93
C SER A 378 -18.53 -3.86 -19.33
N ALA A 379 -18.50 -5.20 -19.44
CA ALA A 379 -18.51 -5.90 -20.72
C ALA A 379 -19.86 -5.78 -21.45
N GLU A 380 -20.98 -5.87 -20.73
CA GLU A 380 -22.33 -5.66 -21.26
C GLU A 380 -22.50 -4.23 -21.79
N LYS A 381 -22.02 -3.21 -21.06
CA LYS A 381 -22.00 -1.81 -21.51
C LYS A 381 -21.09 -1.57 -22.71
N ALA A 382 -19.90 -2.19 -22.73
CA ALA A 382 -18.98 -2.10 -23.86
C ALA A 382 -19.57 -2.75 -25.13
N LEU A 383 -20.25 -3.89 -24.97
CA LEU A 383 -20.94 -4.57 -26.08
C LEU A 383 -22.10 -3.72 -26.62
N ALA A 384 -22.94 -3.16 -25.75
CA ALA A 384 -24.02 -2.27 -26.17
C ALA A 384 -23.50 -1.01 -26.89
N ALA A 385 -22.40 -0.41 -26.41
CA ALA A 385 -21.76 0.71 -27.08
C ALA A 385 -21.19 0.30 -28.45
N TRP A 386 -20.63 -0.90 -28.57
CA TRP A 386 -20.16 -1.44 -29.85
C TRP A 386 -21.31 -1.69 -30.84
N GLU A 387 -22.43 -2.23 -30.37
CA GLU A 387 -23.63 -2.45 -31.20
C GLU A 387 -24.19 -1.12 -31.74
N ASP A 388 -24.23 -0.05 -30.93
CA ASP A 388 -24.64 1.29 -31.40
C ASP A 388 -23.66 1.85 -32.45
N VAL A 389 -22.36 1.72 -32.23
CA VAL A 389 -21.35 2.13 -33.22
C VAL A 389 -21.50 1.33 -34.52
N ALA A 390 -21.63 0.01 -34.43
CA ALA A 390 -21.82 -0.86 -35.58
C ALA A 390 -23.10 -0.48 -36.37
N ALA A 391 -24.21 -0.19 -35.68
CA ALA A 391 -25.46 0.24 -36.30
C ALA A 391 -25.33 1.57 -37.05
N ARG A 392 -24.53 2.51 -36.53
CA ARG A 392 -24.28 3.82 -37.18
C ARG A 392 -23.32 3.72 -38.36
N VAL A 393 -22.32 2.83 -38.27
CA VAL A 393 -21.28 2.66 -39.30
C VAL A 393 -21.76 1.78 -40.46
N ALA A 394 -22.60 0.78 -40.19
CA ALA A 394 -23.15 -0.14 -41.19
C ALA A 394 -23.75 0.55 -42.44
N PRO A 395 -24.64 1.57 -42.34
CA PRO A 395 -25.18 2.25 -43.52
C PRO A 395 -24.13 3.07 -44.28
N VAL A 396 -23.12 3.61 -43.60
CA VAL A 396 -22.02 4.35 -44.24
C VAL A 396 -21.13 3.41 -45.06
N VAL A 397 -20.79 2.26 -44.49
CA VAL A 397 -20.03 1.21 -45.18
C VAL A 397 -20.83 0.65 -46.35
N ALA A 398 -22.12 0.33 -46.16
CA ALA A 398 -23.01 -0.13 -47.24
C ALA A 398 -23.17 0.90 -48.38
N ALA A 399 -23.23 2.19 -48.06
CA ALA A 399 -23.25 3.25 -49.08
C ALA A 399 -21.94 3.32 -49.87
N SER A 400 -20.79 3.12 -49.21
CA SER A 400 -19.47 3.13 -49.87
C SER A 400 -19.21 1.91 -50.74
N THR A 401 -19.79 0.76 -50.42
CA THR A 401 -19.64 -0.47 -51.22
C THR A 401 -20.58 -0.48 -52.44
N ASN A 402 -21.72 0.21 -52.37
CA ASN A 402 -22.64 0.39 -53.49
C ASN A 402 -22.18 1.43 -54.55
N GLU A 403 -21.12 2.20 -54.31
CA GLU A 403 -20.54 3.12 -55.32
C GLU A 403 -19.65 2.42 -56.38
N HIS A 404 -19.55 1.08 -56.36
CA HIS A 404 -18.70 0.33 -57.30
C HIS A 404 -19.37 -0.14 -58.59
N ASP A 405 -20.64 0.19 -58.84
CA ASP A 405 -21.34 -0.18 -60.09
C ASP A 405 -21.66 1.01 -61.01
N CYS A 406 -20.79 2.03 -61.06
CA CYS A 406 -20.83 3.02 -62.16
C CYS A 406 -20.01 2.53 -63.36
N SER A 407 -20.58 1.62 -64.15
CA SER A 407 -20.07 1.21 -65.47
C SER A 407 -19.99 2.36 -66.49
N ARG A 408 -20.51 3.56 -66.16
CA ARG A 408 -20.47 4.78 -66.99
C ARG A 408 -19.38 5.80 -66.64
N CYS A 409 -18.56 5.55 -65.62
CA CYS A 409 -17.60 6.53 -65.11
C CYS A 409 -16.14 6.26 -65.57
N GLY A 410 -15.93 5.99 -66.86
CA GLY A 410 -14.63 5.59 -67.44
C GLY A 410 -13.53 6.69 -67.50
N PRO A 411 -13.81 7.96 -67.85
CA PRO A 411 -12.72 8.94 -68.03
C PRO A 411 -12.50 9.92 -66.87
N MET A 412 -13.46 10.10 -65.94
CA MET A 412 -13.36 11.15 -64.91
C MET A 412 -12.58 10.76 -63.64
N ARG A 413 -12.23 9.48 -63.44
CA ARG A 413 -11.57 9.00 -62.20
C ARG A 413 -10.12 9.45 -62.03
N ARG A 414 -9.45 10.02 -63.05
CA ARG A 414 -8.07 10.53 -62.92
C ARG A 414 -7.96 11.97 -62.39
N ARG A 415 -9.04 12.75 -62.36
CA ARG A 415 -9.02 14.14 -61.83
C ARG A 415 -9.47 14.30 -60.37
N TRP A 416 -10.07 13.27 -59.76
CA TRP A 416 -10.56 13.34 -58.38
C TRP A 416 -9.57 12.84 -57.32
N ARG A 417 -8.43 12.24 -57.69
CA ARG A 417 -7.39 11.84 -56.72
C ARG A 417 -6.56 13.00 -56.15
N THR A 418 -6.71 14.24 -56.65
CA THR A 418 -5.89 15.40 -56.23
C THR A 418 -6.67 16.50 -55.52
N LYS A 419 -7.99 16.38 -55.33
CA LYS A 419 -8.74 17.33 -54.50
C LYS A 419 -8.85 16.81 -53.06
N ARG A 420 -8.15 17.50 -52.16
CA ARG A 420 -8.15 17.31 -50.70
C ARG A 420 -9.57 17.04 -50.20
N ARG A 421 -9.76 15.93 -49.48
CA ARG A 421 -11.00 15.68 -48.72
C ARG A 421 -11.22 16.85 -47.75
N PRO A 422 -12.46 17.34 -47.57
CA PRO A 422 -12.73 18.45 -46.66
C PRO A 422 -12.28 18.10 -45.23
N PRO A 423 -11.57 19.01 -44.52
CA PRO A 423 -10.94 18.73 -43.22
C PRO A 423 -11.93 18.30 -42.12
N SER A 424 -13.23 18.60 -42.26
CA SER A 424 -14.27 18.22 -41.30
C SER A 424 -14.53 16.71 -41.20
N TRP A 425 -14.13 15.92 -42.22
CA TRP A 425 -14.29 14.46 -42.21
C TRP A 425 -13.11 13.74 -41.55
N GLN A 426 -11.91 14.29 -41.61
CA GLN A 426 -10.73 13.67 -41.00
C GLN A 426 -10.81 13.69 -39.46
N GLY A 427 -11.32 14.76 -38.86
CA GLY A 427 -11.49 14.84 -37.41
C GLY A 427 -12.48 13.80 -36.84
N LYS A 428 -13.65 13.65 -37.46
CA LYS A 428 -14.68 12.70 -37.02
C LYS A 428 -14.26 11.23 -37.23
N TYR A 429 -13.52 10.95 -38.31
CA TYR A 429 -12.99 9.61 -38.56
C TYR A 429 -11.90 9.24 -37.54
N LEU A 430 -10.94 10.13 -37.27
CA LEU A 430 -9.91 9.92 -36.25
C LEU A 430 -10.50 9.73 -34.85
N GLU A 431 -11.52 10.52 -34.49
CA GLU A 431 -12.18 10.38 -33.20
C GLU A 431 -12.92 9.04 -33.06
N THR A 432 -13.53 8.57 -34.16
CA THR A 432 -14.22 7.26 -34.18
C THR A 432 -13.20 6.11 -34.13
N GLU A 433 -12.09 6.21 -34.86
CA GLU A 433 -10.99 5.24 -34.85
C GLU A 433 -10.30 5.15 -33.48
N GLN A 434 -10.13 6.28 -32.79
CA GLN A 434 -9.63 6.32 -31.41
C GLN A 434 -10.60 5.67 -30.42
N LYS A 435 -11.91 5.93 -30.55
CA LYS A 435 -12.94 5.30 -29.69
C LYS A 435 -13.02 3.78 -29.92
N ILE A 436 -12.95 3.34 -31.17
CA ILE A 436 -12.89 1.91 -31.54
C ILE A 436 -11.63 1.26 -30.98
N SER A 437 -10.46 1.90 -31.13
CA SER A 437 -9.19 1.39 -30.61
C SER A 437 -9.19 1.29 -29.09
N ALA A 438 -9.72 2.30 -28.38
CA ALA A 438 -9.85 2.28 -26.93
C ALA A 438 -10.80 1.17 -26.45
N ALA A 439 -11.93 0.97 -27.14
CA ALA A 439 -12.89 -0.10 -26.84
C ALA A 439 -12.27 -1.50 -27.06
N ILE A 440 -11.53 -1.70 -28.15
CA ILE A 440 -10.81 -2.96 -28.43
C ILE A 440 -9.77 -3.22 -27.34
N GLN A 441 -8.96 -2.23 -26.96
CA GLN A 441 -7.96 -2.40 -25.90
C GLN A 441 -8.59 -2.80 -24.56
N LEU A 442 -9.75 -2.21 -24.22
CA LEU A 442 -10.48 -2.51 -22.99
C LEU A 442 -11.07 -3.92 -23.01
N ALA A 443 -11.66 -4.33 -24.14
CA ALA A 443 -12.19 -5.68 -24.35
C ALA A 443 -11.09 -6.74 -24.35
N THR A 444 -9.95 -6.49 -24.99
CA THR A 444 -8.78 -7.39 -24.99
C THR A 444 -8.22 -7.56 -23.58
N ARG A 445 -8.14 -6.47 -22.80
CA ARG A 445 -7.67 -6.54 -21.40
C ARG A 445 -8.63 -7.31 -20.50
N ALA A 446 -9.94 -7.13 -20.69
CA ALA A 446 -10.96 -7.90 -19.97
C ALA A 446 -10.89 -9.40 -20.34
N ALA A 447 -10.72 -9.73 -21.63
CA ALA A 447 -10.56 -11.10 -22.09
C ALA A 447 -9.28 -11.75 -21.53
N MET A 448 -8.14 -11.06 -21.56
CA MET A 448 -6.88 -11.56 -20.99
C MET A 448 -6.98 -11.86 -19.49
N LEU A 449 -7.71 -11.03 -18.73
CA LEU A 449 -7.94 -11.26 -17.31
C LEU A 449 -8.91 -12.43 -17.06
N ALA A 450 -9.87 -12.67 -17.95
CA ALA A 450 -10.80 -13.79 -17.87
C ALA A 450 -10.19 -15.13 -18.30
N THR A 451 -9.15 -15.12 -19.15
CA THR A 451 -8.50 -16.33 -19.68
C THR A 451 -7.15 -16.64 -19.05
N GLN A 452 -6.68 -15.88 -18.06
CA GLN A 452 -5.46 -16.25 -17.33
C GLN A 452 -5.70 -17.58 -16.59
N PRO A 453 -4.99 -18.66 -16.93
CA PRO A 453 -5.09 -19.88 -16.16
C PRO A 453 -4.60 -19.60 -14.74
N GLY A 454 -5.39 -20.00 -13.74
CA GLY A 454 -4.94 -20.01 -12.35
C GLY A 454 -3.64 -20.82 -12.21
N PRO A 455 -2.84 -20.56 -11.16
CA PRO A 455 -1.62 -21.33 -10.92
C PRO A 455 -1.93 -22.84 -10.88
N PRO A 456 -1.03 -23.69 -11.41
CA PRO A 456 -1.27 -25.13 -11.43
C PRO A 456 -1.44 -25.65 -10.00
N ARG A 457 -2.48 -26.48 -9.80
CA ARG A 457 -2.72 -27.16 -8.53
C ARG A 457 -1.47 -27.98 -8.15
N PRO A 458 -1.05 -28.00 -6.87
CA PRO A 458 -0.03 -28.93 -6.42
C PRO A 458 -0.52 -30.38 -6.63
N PRO A 459 0.38 -31.33 -6.96
CA PRO A 459 0.01 -32.73 -7.10
C PRO A 459 -0.55 -33.24 -5.77
N MET A 460 -1.74 -33.85 -5.79
CA MET A 460 -2.26 -34.56 -4.63
C MET A 460 -1.40 -35.80 -4.39
N GLU A 461 -0.58 -35.77 -3.34
CA GLU A 461 0.06 -36.97 -2.82
C GLU A 461 -1.04 -37.91 -2.32
N GLY A 462 -1.13 -39.08 -2.96
CA GLY A 462 -1.99 -40.15 -2.51
C GLY A 462 -1.53 -40.66 -1.15
N ASN A 463 -2.42 -40.63 -0.17
CA ASN A 463 -2.24 -41.30 1.11
C ASN A 463 -1.82 -42.77 0.87
N ARG A 464 -0.64 -43.12 1.37
CA ARG A 464 -0.30 -44.47 1.82
C ARG A 464 -0.28 -44.49 3.33
#